data_AF-A0A5C6ACF6-F1
#
_entry.id   AF-A0A5C6ACF6-F1
#
_cell.length_a   1.000
_cell.length_b   1.000
_cell.length_c   1.000
_cell.angle_alpha   90.00
_cell.angle_beta   90.00
_cell.angle_gamma   90.00
#
_symmetry.space_group_name_H-M   'P 1'
#
loop_
_entity.id
_entity.type
_entity.pdbx_description
1 polymer ?
#
loop_
_entity_poly.entity_id
_entity_poly.type
_entity_poly.pdbx_seq_one_letter_code
_entity_poly.pdbx_strand_id
1 'polypeptide(L)'
;MMFRQSIGLTSLLLWTGVGVAETATWSEPAIDSWSYTNGFGGGFRAEAPTFGGLGFDSETAEFGRGSQTGPTRLGSMLLAFETDDSITPLLDARRYAIQSVTVTVQLKASSGSALPYGSQPITPEALVAEAVGGGVTSQKPFELFGVGFRGGFDGFALGPDQSGVRFSESTNAYASGVGYVVYPAIGDDESHLVDVSNNLTGGFSATAPGNETDPFAATPWSIGDPGVAEGEAIADNTVVTFDVDLTQPGALDYLQQSLAAGSLGFFLSSAHAAGQQGAGGSAYPVWYTKEAAGVFTGAEAPTLTIDYAILPIAGDYDGNGVVEPADYDAWSASYGLTVDVAGTGSDGNADGVIDAADYTVWRDALPAAPLATAVPEPSNLALGFIGFTLLGFYAPAIRVSSKWESME
;
A
#
# COMPACT_ATOMS: atom_id res chain seq x y z
N MET A 1 3.50 46.79 14.09
CA MET A 1 3.79 45.76 15.12
C MET A 1 2.65 44.76 15.03
N MET A 2 2.78 43.61 14.39
CA MET A 2 3.72 42.53 14.70
C MET A 2 3.91 41.70 13.41
N PHE A 3 5.16 41.51 13.00
CA PHE A 3 5.53 40.50 12.01
C PHE A 3 5.29 39.11 12.63
N ARG A 4 4.62 38.20 11.93
CA ARG A 4 4.77 36.76 12.15
C ARG A 4 5.46 36.19 10.92
N GLN A 5 6.75 35.92 11.08
CA GLN A 5 7.48 34.98 10.24
C GLN A 5 6.98 33.58 10.58
N SER A 6 6.55 32.83 9.57
CA SER A 6 6.40 31.39 9.63
C SER A 6 7.44 30.82 8.68
N ILE A 7 8.57 30.40 9.26
CA ILE A 7 9.58 29.57 8.61
C ILE A 7 9.04 28.14 8.69
N GLY A 8 8.73 27.55 7.55
CA GLY A 8 8.51 26.13 7.37
C GLY A 8 9.29 25.73 6.13
N LEU A 9 10.60 25.51 6.32
CA LEU A 9 11.49 25.03 5.27
C LEU A 9 11.04 23.60 4.93
N THR A 10 10.33 23.45 3.81
CA THR A 10 10.12 22.15 3.17
C THR A 10 11.49 21.61 2.84
N SER A 11 11.98 20.63 3.62
CA SER A 11 13.15 19.87 3.25
C SER A 11 12.71 18.88 2.19
N LEU A 12 12.54 19.39 0.96
CA LEU A 12 12.49 18.57 -0.24
C LEU A 12 13.86 17.92 -0.33
N LEU A 13 13.96 16.63 0.01
CA LEU A 13 15.14 15.85 -0.32
C LEU A 13 15.17 15.81 -1.85
N LEU A 14 15.90 16.74 -2.47
CA LEU A 14 16.16 16.74 -3.90
C LEU A 14 17.06 15.54 -4.18
N TRP A 15 16.44 14.41 -4.52
CA TRP A 15 17.13 13.35 -5.24
C TRP A 15 17.47 13.88 -6.62
N THR A 16 18.76 14.13 -6.89
CA THR A 16 19.27 14.54 -8.21
C THR A 16 19.49 13.34 -9.13
N GLY A 17 18.61 12.34 -9.08
CA GLY A 17 18.57 11.25 -10.04
C GLY A 17 17.58 11.58 -11.15
N VAL A 18 18.06 11.63 -12.39
CA VAL A 18 17.24 11.97 -13.57
C VAL A 18 16.37 10.78 -13.96
N GLY A 19 15.24 10.61 -13.27
CA GLY A 19 14.11 9.92 -13.88
C GLY A 19 13.45 10.86 -14.88
N VAL A 20 13.05 10.34 -16.06
CA VAL A 20 12.20 11.12 -16.97
C VAL A 20 10.82 11.21 -16.33
N ALA A 21 10.34 12.44 -16.09
CA ALA A 21 8.98 12.66 -15.62
C ALA A 21 7.99 12.28 -16.73
N GLU A 22 7.05 11.40 -16.39
CA GLU A 22 6.03 10.85 -17.26
C GLU A 22 4.65 11.01 -16.60
N THR A 23 3.62 11.09 -17.43
CA THR A 23 2.22 11.09 -16.98
C THR A 23 1.53 9.88 -17.61
N ALA A 24 1.04 8.96 -16.78
CA ALA A 24 0.18 7.86 -17.19
C ALA A 24 -1.28 8.18 -16.86
N THR A 25 -2.22 7.74 -17.71
CA THR A 25 -3.66 7.99 -17.51
C THR A 25 -4.46 6.78 -17.97
N TRP A 26 -5.41 6.37 -17.13
CA TRP A 26 -6.37 5.31 -17.39
C TRP A 26 -7.77 5.89 -17.45
N SER A 27 -8.48 5.65 -18.55
CA SER A 27 -9.83 6.17 -18.78
C SER A 27 -10.94 5.35 -18.11
N GLU A 28 -10.61 4.17 -17.61
CA GLU A 28 -11.52 3.30 -16.85
C GLU A 28 -10.72 2.35 -15.95
N PRO A 29 -11.31 1.86 -14.84
CA PRO A 29 -10.69 0.86 -14.00
C PRO A 29 -10.83 -0.55 -14.60
N ALA A 30 -9.83 -1.40 -14.35
CA ALA A 30 -9.94 -2.83 -14.65
C ALA A 30 -10.93 -3.53 -13.72
N ILE A 31 -11.07 -3.06 -12.47
CA ILE A 31 -12.06 -3.53 -11.50
C ILE A 31 -12.76 -2.33 -10.88
N ASP A 32 -14.09 -2.29 -10.95
CA ASP A 32 -14.91 -1.38 -10.15
C ASP A 32 -16.10 -2.09 -9.52
N SER A 33 -15.95 -2.45 -8.25
CA SER A 33 -16.89 -3.32 -7.55
C SER A 33 -17.56 -2.63 -6.39
N TRP A 34 -18.88 -2.77 -6.29
CA TRP A 34 -19.60 -2.38 -5.08
C TRP A 34 -19.36 -3.40 -3.96
N SER A 35 -18.62 -2.98 -2.94
CA SER A 35 -18.40 -3.73 -1.71
C SER A 35 -19.55 -3.51 -0.74
N TYR A 36 -20.44 -4.50 -0.66
CA TYR A 36 -21.55 -4.53 0.29
C TYR A 36 -22.01 -5.97 0.54
N THR A 37 -22.31 -6.33 1.79
CA THR A 37 -22.67 -7.72 2.14
C THR A 37 -23.93 -8.24 1.45
N ASN A 38 -24.86 -7.35 1.10
CA ASN A 38 -26.07 -7.69 0.34
C ASN A 38 -25.94 -7.27 -1.14
N GLY A 39 -24.74 -6.87 -1.54
CA GLY A 39 -24.38 -6.60 -2.92
C GLY A 39 -24.46 -7.86 -3.76
N PHE A 40 -24.83 -7.68 -5.02
CA PHE A 40 -24.87 -8.73 -6.04
C PHE A 40 -24.34 -8.15 -7.35
N GLY A 41 -23.87 -9.01 -8.24
CA GLY A 41 -23.47 -8.63 -9.59
C GLY A 41 -21.98 -8.48 -9.83
N GLY A 42 -21.10 -8.73 -8.85
CA GLY A 42 -19.62 -8.89 -9.03
C GLY A 42 -18.99 -8.00 -10.11
N GLY A 43 -18.80 -6.71 -9.80
CA GLY A 43 -18.28 -5.71 -10.74
C GLY A 43 -19.26 -5.18 -11.77
N PHE A 44 -20.17 -5.99 -12.30
CA PHE A 44 -21.02 -5.65 -13.47
C PHE A 44 -22.20 -4.68 -13.19
N ARG A 45 -22.14 -3.87 -12.13
CA ARG A 45 -23.23 -2.95 -11.77
C ARG A 45 -22.90 -1.57 -12.29
N ALA A 46 -23.82 -0.89 -12.98
CA ALA A 46 -23.66 0.51 -13.38
C ALA A 46 -23.56 1.54 -12.21
N GLU A 47 -23.76 1.10 -10.96
CA GLU A 47 -23.85 1.99 -9.80
C GLU A 47 -23.30 1.31 -8.53
N ALA A 48 -22.45 2.06 -7.81
CA ALA A 48 -21.84 1.67 -6.55
C ALA A 48 -22.07 2.75 -5.48
N PRO A 49 -23.14 2.66 -4.65
CA PRO A 49 -23.39 3.64 -3.59
C PRO A 49 -22.43 3.47 -2.40
N THR A 50 -22.10 4.58 -1.73
CA THR A 50 -21.33 4.53 -0.47
C THR A 50 -22.12 5.08 0.70
N PHE A 51 -22.08 4.38 1.83
CA PHE A 51 -22.83 4.74 3.03
C PHE A 51 -22.36 3.93 4.24
N GLY A 52 -22.71 4.43 5.43
CA GLY A 52 -22.40 3.83 6.71
C GLY A 52 -23.54 2.97 7.30
N GLY A 53 -23.16 1.89 7.97
CA GLY A 53 -24.02 1.06 8.83
C GLY A 53 -24.02 1.60 10.26
N LEU A 54 -24.77 2.67 10.50
CA LEU A 54 -24.73 3.42 11.75
C LEU A 54 -25.96 3.14 12.62
N GLY A 55 -25.84 2.20 13.56
CA GLY A 55 -26.85 1.94 14.59
C GLY A 55 -26.50 2.64 15.89
N PHE A 56 -27.20 3.74 16.23
CA PHE A 56 -26.95 4.50 17.46
C PHE A 56 -27.93 4.11 18.57
N ASP A 57 -27.40 3.83 19.75
CA ASP A 57 -28.17 3.63 20.98
C ASP A 57 -28.22 4.94 21.77
N SER A 58 -29.41 5.53 21.86
CA SER A 58 -29.61 6.81 22.56
C SER A 58 -29.62 6.68 24.08
N GLU A 59 -29.74 5.48 24.65
CA GLU A 59 -29.67 5.25 26.09
C GLU A 59 -28.22 5.24 26.58
N THR A 60 -27.33 4.62 25.81
CA THR A 60 -25.89 4.54 26.13
C THR A 60 -25.06 5.65 25.48
N ALA A 61 -25.63 6.36 24.50
CA ALA A 61 -24.93 7.33 23.65
C ALA A 61 -23.75 6.72 22.87
N GLU A 62 -23.91 5.47 22.46
CA GLU A 62 -22.88 4.71 21.74
C GLU A 62 -23.43 4.19 20.40
N PHE A 63 -22.54 4.06 19.43
CA PHE A 63 -22.84 3.28 18.23
C PHE A 63 -22.59 1.80 18.47
N GLY A 64 -23.43 0.95 17.89
CA GLY A 64 -23.17 -0.48 17.82
C GLY A 64 -21.85 -0.75 17.09
N ARG A 65 -21.01 -1.60 17.68
CA ARG A 65 -19.74 -2.03 17.09
C ARG A 65 -19.98 -2.78 15.79
N GLY A 66 -19.21 -2.47 14.75
CA GLY A 66 -19.35 -3.08 13.45
C GLY A 66 -18.72 -4.48 13.38
N SER A 67 -19.08 -5.24 12.36
CA SER A 67 -18.65 -6.64 12.19
C SER A 67 -18.04 -6.87 10.81
N GLN A 68 -17.46 -8.05 10.61
CA GLN A 68 -16.94 -8.47 9.29
C GLN A 68 -18.01 -8.59 8.19
N THR A 69 -19.29 -8.72 8.55
CA THR A 69 -20.42 -8.80 7.61
C THR A 69 -21.28 -7.54 7.60
N GLY A 70 -21.10 -6.66 8.58
CA GLY A 70 -21.82 -5.40 8.68
C GLY A 70 -20.88 -4.37 9.28
N PRO A 71 -19.85 -3.94 8.51
CA PRO A 71 -18.94 -2.93 8.99
C PRO A 71 -19.61 -1.56 9.01
N THR A 72 -19.02 -0.62 9.74
CA THR A 72 -19.47 0.76 9.78
C THR A 72 -19.43 1.39 8.41
N ARG A 73 -18.37 1.16 7.63
CA ARG A 73 -18.28 1.51 6.21
C ARG A 73 -18.96 0.44 5.38
N LEU A 74 -20.29 0.45 5.42
CA LEU A 74 -21.13 -0.67 5.01
C LEU A 74 -21.20 -0.84 3.49
N GLY A 75 -21.40 0.27 2.77
CA GLY A 75 -21.32 0.33 1.32
C GLY A 75 -20.09 1.13 0.91
N SER A 76 -19.21 0.52 0.12
CA SER A 76 -18.01 1.16 -0.42
C SER A 76 -17.80 0.75 -1.88
N MET A 77 -17.08 1.54 -2.65
CA MET A 77 -16.69 1.23 -4.03
C MET A 77 -15.20 0.91 -4.05
N LEU A 78 -14.87 -0.28 -4.55
CA LEU A 78 -13.50 -0.68 -4.86
C LEU A 78 -13.20 -0.25 -6.30
N LEU A 79 -12.04 0.35 -6.52
CA LEU A 79 -11.46 0.65 -7.82
C LEU A 79 -10.10 -0.04 -7.91
N ALA A 80 -9.76 -0.65 -9.05
CA ALA A 80 -8.39 -1.09 -9.33
C ALA A 80 -8.05 -0.92 -10.81
N PHE A 81 -6.80 -0.52 -11.06
CA PHE A 81 -6.23 -0.24 -12.37
C PHE A 81 -5.06 -1.17 -12.62
N GLU A 82 -4.97 -1.70 -13.84
CA GLU A 82 -3.82 -2.47 -14.32
C GLU A 82 -2.77 -1.46 -14.79
N THR A 83 -1.67 -1.32 -14.04
CA THR A 83 -0.72 -0.23 -14.27
C THR A 83 0.48 -0.66 -15.11
N ASP A 84 0.71 -1.97 -15.27
CA ASP A 84 1.81 -2.51 -16.07
C ASP A 84 1.61 -2.39 -17.59
N ASP A 85 0.45 -1.88 -18.03
CA ASP A 85 0.20 -1.47 -19.41
C ASP A 85 0.93 -0.18 -19.81
N SER A 86 1.26 0.67 -18.83
CA SER A 86 1.80 2.02 -19.03
C SER A 86 3.07 2.27 -18.21
N ILE A 87 3.16 1.73 -17.00
CA ILE A 87 4.28 1.91 -16.07
C ILE A 87 5.03 0.59 -15.94
N THR A 88 6.34 0.59 -16.15
CA THR A 88 7.16 -0.63 -16.06
C THR A 88 7.08 -1.26 -14.66
N PRO A 89 6.61 -2.51 -14.49
CA PRO A 89 6.46 -3.16 -13.19
C PRO A 89 7.77 -3.84 -12.75
N LEU A 90 7.73 -4.51 -11.58
CA LEU A 90 8.79 -5.38 -11.05
C LEU A 90 10.14 -4.71 -10.79
N LEU A 91 10.15 -3.38 -10.69
CA LEU A 91 11.31 -2.63 -10.20
C LEU A 91 11.27 -2.57 -8.67
N ASP A 92 12.41 -2.25 -8.05
CA ASP A 92 12.41 -1.87 -6.63
C ASP A 92 11.41 -0.72 -6.41
N ALA A 93 10.50 -0.89 -5.45
CA ALA A 93 9.41 0.05 -5.18
C ALA A 93 9.91 1.50 -4.95
N ARG A 94 11.11 1.67 -4.40
CA ARG A 94 11.70 2.99 -4.13
C ARG A 94 12.14 3.71 -5.41
N ARG A 95 12.19 3.02 -6.55
CA ARG A 95 12.49 3.64 -7.85
C ARG A 95 11.31 4.42 -8.43
N TYR A 96 10.09 4.16 -7.99
CA TYR A 96 8.92 4.92 -8.45
C TYR A 96 8.86 6.25 -7.69
N ALA A 97 9.40 7.31 -8.28
CA ALA A 97 9.25 8.67 -7.78
C ALA A 97 7.89 9.21 -8.21
N ILE A 98 6.91 9.15 -7.32
CA ILE A 98 5.53 9.59 -7.60
C ILE A 98 5.40 11.07 -7.22
N GLN A 99 5.01 11.92 -8.18
CA GLN A 99 4.76 13.34 -7.93
C GLN A 99 3.29 13.62 -7.62
N SER A 100 2.37 12.94 -8.30
CA SER A 100 0.93 13.10 -8.08
C SER A 100 0.17 11.81 -8.41
N VAL A 101 -0.95 11.60 -7.73
CA VAL A 101 -1.94 10.58 -8.08
C VAL A 101 -3.32 11.21 -7.93
N THR A 102 -4.09 11.22 -9.01
CA THR A 102 -5.43 11.78 -9.06
C THR A 102 -6.41 10.70 -9.53
N VAL A 103 -7.48 10.50 -8.76
CA VAL A 103 -8.62 9.67 -9.14
C VAL A 103 -9.82 10.58 -9.37
N THR A 104 -10.59 10.34 -10.43
CA THR A 104 -11.89 11.01 -10.60
C THR A 104 -13.01 9.99 -10.62
N VAL A 105 -14.15 10.34 -10.00
CA VAL A 105 -15.35 9.50 -9.99
C VAL A 105 -16.56 10.40 -10.17
N GLN A 106 -17.47 10.04 -11.07
CA GLN A 106 -18.68 10.82 -11.31
C GLN A 106 -19.82 10.37 -10.38
N LEU A 107 -20.40 11.34 -9.67
CA LEU A 107 -21.57 11.17 -8.85
C LEU A 107 -22.82 11.13 -9.73
N LYS A 108 -23.55 10.03 -9.77
CA LYS A 108 -24.83 9.92 -10.49
C LYS A 108 -25.88 10.87 -9.91
N ALA A 109 -26.15 10.69 -8.62
CA ALA A 109 -27.10 11.44 -7.84
C ALA A 109 -26.97 11.06 -6.36
N SER A 110 -27.55 11.89 -5.50
CA SER A 110 -27.93 11.47 -4.16
C SER A 110 -29.01 10.38 -4.20
N SER A 111 -29.14 9.58 -3.14
CA SER A 111 -30.21 8.57 -2.97
C SER A 111 -31.66 9.10 -2.94
N GLY A 112 -31.89 10.36 -3.31
CA GLY A 112 -33.22 10.96 -3.49
C GLY A 112 -33.47 12.27 -2.74
N SER A 113 -32.43 12.96 -2.25
CA SER A 113 -32.53 14.24 -1.50
C SER A 113 -31.20 15.00 -1.57
N ALA A 114 -31.21 16.33 -1.45
CA ALA A 114 -29.98 17.14 -1.55
C ALA A 114 -28.84 16.58 -0.69
N LEU A 115 -27.65 16.44 -1.29
CA LEU A 115 -26.45 15.89 -0.66
C LEU A 115 -25.48 17.05 -0.34
N PRO A 116 -25.49 17.61 0.88
CA PRO A 116 -24.58 18.69 1.26
C PRO A 116 -23.15 18.16 1.38
N TYR A 117 -22.19 18.91 0.83
CA TYR A 117 -20.77 18.55 0.86
C TYR A 117 -20.15 18.78 2.24
N GLY A 118 -19.37 17.80 2.74
CA GLY A 118 -18.47 17.99 3.87
C GLY A 118 -17.00 17.86 3.43
N SER A 119 -16.15 18.81 3.81
CA SER A 119 -14.75 18.87 3.38
C SER A 119 -13.76 18.28 4.39
N GLN A 120 -14.23 17.72 5.51
CA GLN A 120 -13.39 17.20 6.58
C GLN A 120 -13.80 15.77 6.97
N PRO A 121 -12.82 14.87 7.23
CA PRO A 121 -13.11 13.55 7.78
C PRO A 121 -13.82 13.68 9.12
N ILE A 122 -14.79 12.79 9.37
CA ILE A 122 -15.50 12.77 10.65
C ILE A 122 -14.76 11.90 11.66
N THR A 123 -14.56 12.40 12.88
CA THR A 123 -14.00 11.59 13.98
C THR A 123 -15.09 10.80 14.69
N PRO A 124 -14.76 9.71 15.42
CA PRO A 124 -15.72 9.02 16.26
C PRO A 124 -16.48 9.95 17.22
N GLU A 125 -15.79 10.89 17.85
CA GLU A 125 -16.37 11.83 18.81
C GLU A 125 -17.34 12.80 18.13
N ALA A 126 -16.98 13.31 16.95
CA ALA A 126 -17.84 14.19 16.17
C ALA A 126 -19.10 13.46 15.70
N LEU A 127 -18.97 12.19 15.29
CA LEU A 127 -20.10 11.37 14.89
C LEU A 127 -21.07 11.10 16.05
N VAL A 128 -20.55 10.83 17.25
CA VAL A 128 -21.38 10.71 18.48
C VAL A 128 -22.07 12.04 18.79
N ALA A 129 -21.36 13.17 18.67
CA ALA A 129 -21.94 14.49 18.91
C ALA A 129 -23.10 14.80 17.96
N GLU A 130 -23.01 14.43 16.67
CA GLU A 130 -24.13 14.54 15.74
C GLU A 130 -25.33 13.69 16.16
N ALA A 131 -25.08 12.41 16.50
CA ALA A 131 -26.14 11.49 16.88
C ALA A 131 -26.90 11.94 18.14
N VAL A 132 -26.18 12.42 19.16
CA VAL A 132 -26.77 13.03 20.36
C VAL A 132 -27.48 14.35 20.03
N GLY A 133 -26.99 15.10 19.05
CA GLY A 133 -27.48 16.42 18.64
C GLY A 133 -28.74 16.41 17.77
N GLY A 134 -29.34 15.25 17.50
CA GLY A 134 -30.56 15.15 16.68
C GLY A 134 -30.45 14.20 15.49
N GLY A 135 -29.32 13.49 15.36
CA GLY A 135 -29.10 12.45 14.36
C GLY A 135 -27.86 12.70 13.51
N VAL A 136 -27.34 11.63 12.91
CA VAL A 136 -26.20 11.71 11.99
C VAL A 136 -26.59 12.52 10.76
N THR A 137 -25.81 13.56 10.46
CA THR A 137 -26.11 14.49 9.37
C THR A 137 -25.73 13.90 8.01
N SER A 138 -26.35 14.37 6.92
CA SER A 138 -25.95 14.03 5.55
C SER A 138 -24.77 14.86 5.03
N GLN A 139 -24.29 15.83 5.80
CA GLN A 139 -23.09 16.60 5.44
C GLN A 139 -21.88 15.78 5.83
N LYS A 140 -21.30 15.08 4.85
CA LYS A 140 -20.16 14.18 5.04
C LYS A 140 -19.20 14.29 3.85
N PRO A 141 -17.93 13.96 4.07
CA PRO A 141 -16.96 13.86 3.00
C PRO A 141 -17.13 12.59 2.18
N PHE A 142 -16.50 12.62 1.02
CA PHE A 142 -16.15 11.46 0.22
C PHE A 142 -14.69 11.13 0.48
N GLU A 143 -14.41 9.91 0.89
CA GLU A 143 -13.11 9.56 1.45
C GLU A 143 -12.48 8.45 0.59
N LEU A 144 -11.24 8.70 0.15
CA LEU A 144 -10.44 7.73 -0.61
C LEU A 144 -9.40 7.07 0.30
N PHE A 145 -9.30 5.75 0.22
CA PHE A 145 -8.42 4.91 1.02
C PHE A 145 -7.61 3.97 0.13
N GLY A 146 -6.52 3.42 0.65
CA GLY A 146 -5.86 2.26 0.08
C GLY A 146 -6.70 0.99 0.21
N VAL A 147 -6.18 -0.11 -0.32
CA VAL A 147 -6.87 -1.42 -0.34
C VAL A 147 -6.06 -2.44 0.45
N GLY A 148 -6.70 -3.04 1.45
CA GLY A 148 -6.19 -4.24 2.12
C GLY A 148 -6.95 -5.49 1.70
N PHE A 149 -6.29 -6.64 1.81
CA PHE A 149 -6.85 -7.95 1.49
C PHE A 149 -6.91 -8.88 2.72
N ARG A 150 -7.86 -9.80 2.68
CA ARG A 150 -8.18 -10.76 3.74
C ARG A 150 -8.73 -12.05 3.14
N GLY A 151 -8.75 -13.13 3.91
CA GLY A 151 -9.47 -14.35 3.51
C GLY A 151 -8.69 -15.18 2.50
N GLY A 152 -7.36 -15.08 2.54
CA GLY A 152 -6.44 -15.76 1.64
C GLY A 152 -6.04 -14.93 0.42
N PHE A 153 -6.73 -13.82 0.15
CA PHE A 153 -6.38 -12.91 -0.93
C PHE A 153 -5.10 -12.13 -0.64
N ASP A 154 -4.25 -11.97 -1.66
CA ASP A 154 -2.94 -11.33 -1.57
C ASP A 154 -2.71 -10.24 -2.65
N GLY A 155 -3.72 -9.93 -3.45
CA GLY A 155 -3.66 -8.88 -4.46
C GLY A 155 -4.79 -8.97 -5.48
N PHE A 156 -4.76 -8.10 -6.47
CA PHE A 156 -5.68 -8.13 -7.61
C PHE A 156 -5.26 -9.18 -8.65
N ALA A 157 -6.21 -9.70 -9.40
CA ALA A 157 -5.94 -10.55 -10.57
C ALA A 157 -5.53 -9.67 -11.78
N LEU A 158 -4.54 -8.81 -11.56
CA LEU A 158 -4.00 -7.79 -12.47
C LEU A 158 -2.47 -7.78 -12.36
N GLY A 159 -1.77 -7.23 -13.35
CA GLY A 159 -0.32 -7.16 -13.33
C GLY A 159 0.39 -8.48 -13.65
N PRO A 160 1.73 -8.51 -13.63
CA PRO A 160 2.50 -9.65 -14.14
C PRO A 160 2.49 -10.86 -13.21
N ASP A 161 2.34 -10.67 -11.89
CA ASP A 161 2.32 -11.77 -10.91
C ASP A 161 0.90 -12.25 -10.60
N GLN A 162 0.54 -13.39 -11.19
CA GLN A 162 -0.74 -14.06 -10.96
C GLN A 162 -0.65 -15.27 -10.02
N SER A 163 0.42 -15.39 -9.22
CA SER A 163 0.53 -16.43 -8.19
C SER A 163 -0.43 -16.18 -7.01
N GLY A 164 -0.71 -17.17 -6.18
CA GLY A 164 -1.55 -16.96 -4.98
C GLY A 164 -3.07 -16.91 -5.26
N VAL A 165 -3.82 -16.26 -4.37
CA VAL A 165 -5.28 -16.11 -4.50
C VAL A 165 -5.59 -14.65 -4.82
N ARG A 166 -6.03 -14.39 -6.04
CA ARG A 166 -6.19 -13.03 -6.57
C ARG A 166 -7.64 -12.58 -6.64
N PHE A 167 -7.87 -11.32 -6.31
CA PHE A 167 -9.17 -10.67 -6.38
C PHE A 167 -9.43 -10.20 -7.82
N SER A 168 -10.40 -10.81 -8.49
CA SER A 168 -10.89 -10.38 -9.80
C SER A 168 -12.17 -9.57 -9.67
N GLU A 169 -12.57 -8.89 -10.74
CA GLU A 169 -13.87 -8.21 -10.83
C GLU A 169 -15.07 -9.12 -10.50
N SER A 170 -15.00 -10.39 -10.90
CA SER A 170 -16.04 -11.38 -10.62
C SER A 170 -16.04 -11.89 -9.16
N THR A 171 -15.03 -11.53 -8.37
CA THR A 171 -14.92 -11.93 -6.97
C THR A 171 -15.91 -11.14 -6.11
N ASN A 172 -16.67 -11.85 -5.27
CA ASN A 172 -17.52 -11.17 -4.31
C ASN A 172 -16.66 -10.54 -3.21
N ALA A 173 -16.80 -9.23 -2.98
CA ALA A 173 -16.14 -8.51 -1.90
C ALA A 173 -16.46 -9.08 -0.51
N TYR A 174 -17.55 -9.84 -0.37
CA TYR A 174 -17.92 -10.57 0.84
C TYR A 174 -18.00 -12.09 0.60
N ALA A 175 -17.19 -12.84 1.33
CA ALA A 175 -17.20 -14.30 1.28
C ALA A 175 -18.00 -14.90 2.45
N SER A 176 -18.78 -15.94 2.18
CA SER A 176 -19.59 -16.63 3.18
C SER A 176 -18.73 -17.19 4.32
N GLY A 177 -19.14 -16.94 5.57
CA GLY A 177 -18.40 -17.34 6.77
C GLY A 177 -17.12 -16.53 7.05
N VAL A 178 -16.67 -15.71 6.10
CA VAL A 178 -15.51 -14.84 6.24
C VAL A 178 -15.94 -13.39 6.47
N GLY A 179 -16.91 -12.85 5.73
CA GLY A 179 -17.18 -11.41 5.70
C GLY A 179 -16.42 -10.73 4.55
N TYR A 180 -16.11 -9.43 4.68
CA TYR A 180 -15.35 -8.73 3.64
C TYR A 180 -13.97 -9.38 3.43
N VAL A 181 -13.55 -9.54 2.18
CA VAL A 181 -12.22 -10.07 1.79
C VAL A 181 -11.29 -8.99 1.24
N VAL A 182 -11.83 -7.79 1.06
CA VAL A 182 -11.14 -6.60 0.58
C VAL A 182 -11.71 -5.41 1.35
N TYR A 183 -10.86 -4.54 1.87
CA TYR A 183 -11.27 -3.48 2.81
C TYR A 183 -10.52 -2.16 2.62
N PRO A 184 -11.16 -1.01 2.94
CA PRO A 184 -10.49 0.27 2.95
C PRO A 184 -9.40 0.28 4.03
N ALA A 185 -8.23 0.80 3.68
CA ALA A 185 -7.09 0.88 4.59
C ALA A 185 -6.36 2.23 4.52
N ILE A 186 -5.73 2.60 5.63
CA ILE A 186 -4.70 3.65 5.70
C ILE A 186 -3.36 3.00 6.05
N GLY A 187 -2.26 3.73 5.97
CA GLY A 187 -1.00 3.28 6.56
C GLY A 187 -0.84 3.73 8.02
N ASP A 188 0.01 3.05 8.76
CA ASP A 188 0.58 3.54 10.02
C ASP A 188 1.99 4.16 9.81
N ASP A 189 2.64 4.58 10.89
CA ASP A 189 3.98 5.18 10.86
C ASP A 189 5.08 4.20 10.40
N GLU A 190 4.80 2.90 10.40
CA GLU A 190 5.69 1.83 9.92
C GLU A 190 5.28 1.32 8.53
N SER A 191 4.33 2.02 7.88
CA SER A 191 3.72 1.68 6.58
C SER A 191 2.95 0.35 6.55
N HIS A 192 2.56 -0.21 7.70
CA HIS A 192 1.61 -1.30 7.71
C HIS A 192 0.21 -0.77 7.38
N LEU A 193 -0.55 -1.55 6.60
CA LEU A 193 -1.95 -1.22 6.36
C LEU A 193 -2.79 -1.45 7.61
N VAL A 194 -3.65 -0.47 7.91
CA VAL A 194 -4.62 -0.47 8.99
C VAL A 194 -6.03 -0.44 8.39
N ASP A 195 -6.82 -1.44 8.75
CA ASP A 195 -8.21 -1.59 8.32
C ASP A 195 -9.11 -0.53 8.96
N VAL A 196 -9.76 0.29 8.12
CA VAL A 196 -10.65 1.36 8.57
C VAL A 196 -12.14 1.04 8.41
N SER A 197 -12.51 -0.21 8.08
CA SER A 197 -13.90 -0.62 7.88
C SER A 197 -14.81 -0.27 9.06
N ASN A 198 -14.25 -0.33 10.28
CA ASN A 198 -14.95 -0.08 11.54
C ASN A 198 -14.32 1.05 12.38
N ASN A 199 -13.52 1.95 11.78
CA ASN A 199 -12.79 2.96 12.54
C ASN A 199 -13.71 3.90 13.34
N LEU A 200 -14.90 4.21 12.84
CA LEU A 200 -15.80 5.20 13.47
C LEU A 200 -16.56 4.66 14.69
N THR A 201 -16.84 3.36 14.77
CA THR A 201 -17.65 2.77 15.85
C THR A 201 -16.92 1.65 16.59
N GLY A 202 -15.70 1.31 16.18
CA GLY A 202 -15.01 0.11 16.64
C GLY A 202 -15.71 -1.17 16.17
N GLY A 203 -15.16 -2.31 16.60
CA GLY A 203 -15.63 -3.64 16.24
C GLY A 203 -14.56 -4.44 15.49
N PHE A 204 -14.97 -5.28 14.55
CA PHE A 204 -14.04 -6.15 13.84
C PHE A 204 -12.98 -5.35 13.05
N SER A 205 -11.73 -5.77 13.07
CA SER A 205 -10.68 -5.24 12.19
C SER A 205 -9.82 -6.39 11.68
N ALA A 206 -9.47 -6.37 10.39
CA ALA A 206 -8.60 -7.38 9.78
C ALA A 206 -7.12 -7.24 10.20
N THR A 207 -6.74 -6.12 10.80
CA THR A 207 -5.35 -5.74 11.08
C THR A 207 -5.08 -5.58 12.57
N ALA A 208 -6.12 -5.35 13.38
CA ALA A 208 -5.98 -5.21 14.82
C ALA A 208 -5.74 -6.55 15.53
N PRO A 209 -4.92 -6.59 16.60
CA PRO A 209 -4.72 -7.78 17.40
C PRO A 209 -6.05 -8.36 17.92
N GLY A 210 -6.26 -9.66 17.75
CA GLY A 210 -7.52 -10.32 18.15
C GLY A 210 -8.71 -10.04 17.23
N ASN A 211 -8.48 -9.38 16.09
CA ASN A 211 -9.49 -8.96 15.12
C ASN A 211 -10.54 -7.99 15.68
N GLU A 212 -10.16 -7.16 16.64
CA GLU A 212 -11.05 -6.17 17.24
C GLU A 212 -10.32 -4.84 17.48
N THR A 213 -11.00 -3.74 17.18
CA THR A 213 -10.50 -2.38 17.37
C THR A 213 -11.53 -1.52 18.10
N ASP A 214 -11.06 -0.61 18.94
CA ASP A 214 -11.89 0.48 19.44
C ASP A 214 -12.04 1.57 18.37
N PRO A 215 -13.01 2.50 18.52
CA PRO A 215 -13.14 3.63 17.62
C PRO A 215 -11.84 4.45 17.57
N PHE A 216 -11.43 4.85 16.39
CA PHE A 216 -10.27 5.72 16.17
C PHE A 216 -10.50 6.66 14.98
N ALA A 217 -9.90 7.84 15.06
CA ALA A 217 -9.87 8.77 13.94
C ALA A 217 -8.92 8.23 12.87
N ALA A 218 -9.42 8.10 11.64
CA ALA A 218 -8.62 7.75 10.48
C ALA A 218 -8.59 8.94 9.52
N THR A 219 -7.41 9.29 9.03
CA THR A 219 -7.26 10.31 7.99
C THR A 219 -7.25 9.60 6.64
N PRO A 220 -8.26 9.81 5.77
CA PRO A 220 -8.23 9.26 4.42
C PRO A 220 -7.07 9.87 3.63
N TRP A 221 -6.61 9.16 2.60
CA TRP A 221 -5.56 9.68 1.72
C TRP A 221 -6.05 10.79 0.81
N SER A 222 -7.36 10.92 0.61
CA SER A 222 -7.95 12.07 -0.06
C SER A 222 -9.37 12.32 0.42
N ILE A 223 -9.75 13.60 0.48
CA ILE A 223 -11.15 14.04 0.55
C ILE A 223 -11.53 14.53 -0.84
N GLY A 224 -12.59 13.96 -1.42
CA GLY A 224 -13.01 14.28 -2.78
C GLY A 224 -13.52 15.70 -2.91
N ASP A 225 -13.03 16.45 -3.90
CA ASP A 225 -13.46 17.80 -4.24
C ASP A 225 -14.54 17.77 -5.35
N PRO A 226 -15.81 18.09 -5.04
CA PRO A 226 -16.89 18.21 -6.01
C PRO A 226 -16.94 19.59 -6.71
N GLY A 227 -16.02 20.52 -6.40
CA GLY A 227 -16.02 21.88 -6.91
C GLY A 227 -17.08 22.80 -6.28
N VAL A 228 -17.58 22.45 -5.09
CA VAL A 228 -18.57 23.24 -4.34
C VAL A 228 -18.10 23.54 -2.91
N ALA A 229 -18.70 24.54 -2.26
CA ALA A 229 -18.31 24.94 -0.90
C ALA A 229 -18.86 23.99 0.19
N GLU A 230 -18.28 24.07 1.39
CA GLU A 230 -18.78 23.36 2.59
C GLU A 230 -20.29 23.60 2.79
N GLY A 231 -21.05 22.51 2.92
CA GLY A 231 -22.50 22.52 3.12
C GLY A 231 -23.32 22.78 1.86
N GLU A 232 -22.70 23.11 0.73
CA GLU A 232 -23.40 23.30 -0.53
C GLU A 232 -23.92 21.96 -1.07
N ALA A 233 -25.13 21.96 -1.63
CA ALA A 233 -25.70 20.76 -2.23
C ALA A 233 -24.97 20.43 -3.53
N ILE A 234 -24.54 19.17 -3.65
CA ILE A 234 -23.84 18.68 -4.84
C ILE A 234 -24.87 18.33 -5.91
N ALA A 235 -24.62 18.76 -7.15
CA ALA A 235 -25.46 18.47 -8.29
C ALA A 235 -25.29 17.03 -8.78
N ASP A 236 -26.32 16.51 -9.45
CA ASP A 236 -26.24 15.23 -10.15
C ASP A 236 -25.24 15.31 -11.32
N ASN A 237 -24.53 14.21 -11.59
CA ASN A 237 -23.47 14.08 -12.60
C ASN A 237 -22.23 14.96 -12.35
N THR A 238 -22.03 15.44 -11.11
CA THR A 238 -20.79 16.11 -10.71
C THR A 238 -19.61 15.12 -10.72
N VAL A 239 -18.53 15.50 -11.39
CA VAL A 239 -17.24 14.81 -11.28
C VAL A 239 -16.57 15.25 -9.98
N VAL A 240 -16.18 14.28 -9.17
CA VAL A 240 -15.46 14.50 -7.91
C VAL A 240 -14.01 14.08 -8.12
N THR A 241 -13.07 14.96 -7.76
CA THR A 241 -11.63 14.75 -7.90
C THR A 241 -11.02 14.39 -6.56
N PHE A 242 -10.19 13.36 -6.54
CA PHE A 242 -9.46 12.89 -5.36
C PHE A 242 -7.97 12.97 -5.65
N ASP A 243 -7.32 14.03 -5.17
CA ASP A 243 -5.87 14.14 -5.17
C ASP A 243 -5.31 13.45 -3.93
N VAL A 244 -4.50 12.41 -4.14
CA VAL A 244 -3.94 11.61 -3.04
C VAL A 244 -2.84 12.40 -2.34
N ASP A 245 -3.00 12.60 -1.04
CA ASP A 245 -1.99 13.20 -0.17
C ASP A 245 -0.88 12.18 0.10
N LEU A 246 0.21 12.29 -0.67
CA LEU A 246 1.41 11.44 -0.56
C LEU A 246 2.13 11.57 0.79
N THR A 247 1.78 12.57 1.61
CA THR A 247 2.35 12.76 2.94
C THR A 247 1.63 11.96 4.03
N GLN A 248 0.48 11.36 3.72
CA GLN A 248 -0.23 10.51 4.66
C GLN A 248 0.58 9.25 4.98
N PRO A 249 0.55 8.76 6.23
CA PRO A 249 1.25 7.54 6.61
C PRO A 249 0.92 6.36 5.70
N GLY A 250 1.98 5.65 5.27
CA GLY A 250 1.96 4.52 4.34
C GLY A 250 1.42 4.77 2.93
N ALA A 251 0.95 5.97 2.58
CA ALA A 251 0.37 6.26 1.25
C ALA A 251 1.41 6.08 0.14
N LEU A 252 2.57 6.74 0.25
CA LEU A 252 3.63 6.65 -0.75
C LEU A 252 4.16 5.22 -0.88
N ASP A 253 4.40 4.53 0.24
CA ASP A 253 4.91 3.16 0.25
C ASP A 253 3.92 2.18 -0.41
N TYR A 254 2.62 2.29 -0.10
CA TYR A 254 1.57 1.52 -0.77
C TYR A 254 1.55 1.77 -2.27
N LEU A 255 1.60 3.04 -2.71
CA LEU A 255 1.58 3.39 -4.12
C LEU A 255 2.80 2.83 -4.86
N GLN A 256 3.98 2.98 -4.28
CA GLN A 256 5.24 2.45 -4.83
C GLN A 256 5.22 0.92 -4.96
N GLN A 257 4.75 0.22 -3.92
CA GLN A 257 4.59 -1.24 -3.96
C GLN A 257 3.53 -1.67 -4.97
N SER A 258 2.44 -0.93 -5.10
CA SER A 258 1.37 -1.18 -6.07
C SER A 258 1.87 -1.06 -7.51
N LEU A 259 2.63 0.00 -7.82
CA LEU A 259 3.25 0.16 -9.14
C LEU A 259 4.27 -0.94 -9.45
N ALA A 260 5.07 -1.34 -8.45
CA ALA A 260 5.98 -2.49 -8.58
C ALA A 260 5.21 -3.80 -8.85
N ALA A 261 4.04 -3.98 -8.23
CA ALA A 261 3.15 -5.12 -8.46
C ALA A 261 2.39 -5.05 -9.79
N GLY A 262 2.42 -3.92 -10.51
CA GLY A 262 1.70 -3.73 -11.77
C GLY A 262 0.20 -3.50 -11.61
N SER A 263 -0.28 -3.21 -10.40
CA SER A 263 -1.69 -2.89 -10.19
C SER A 263 -1.88 -1.95 -9.01
N LEU A 264 -2.83 -1.02 -9.11
CA LEU A 264 -3.12 -0.03 -8.08
C LEU A 264 -4.61 0.02 -7.78
N GLY A 265 -4.97 -0.09 -6.51
CA GLY A 265 -6.36 -0.02 -6.05
C GLY A 265 -6.64 1.10 -5.06
N PHE A 266 -7.90 1.51 -5.03
CA PHE A 266 -8.44 2.46 -4.05
C PHE A 266 -9.83 2.02 -3.57
N PHE A 267 -10.17 2.41 -2.34
CA PHE A 267 -11.53 2.36 -1.84
C PHE A 267 -12.12 3.76 -1.73
N LEU A 268 -13.24 3.99 -2.40
CA LEU A 268 -14.09 5.14 -2.19
C LEU A 268 -15.19 4.78 -1.17
N SER A 269 -15.27 5.54 -0.09
CA SER A 269 -16.21 5.31 1.00
C SER A 269 -16.78 6.63 1.52
N SER A 270 -17.88 6.55 2.29
CA SER A 270 -18.36 7.69 3.06
C SER A 270 -19.11 7.22 4.32
N ALA A 271 -19.28 8.12 5.28
CA ALA A 271 -19.98 7.88 6.54
C ALA A 271 -21.45 8.37 6.52
N HIS A 272 -22.05 8.54 5.34
CA HIS A 272 -23.45 8.94 5.21
C HIS A 272 -24.36 7.84 5.79
N ALA A 273 -25.28 8.19 6.70
CA ALA A 273 -26.24 7.22 7.21
C ALA A 273 -27.21 6.76 6.10
N ALA A 274 -27.43 5.45 5.96
CA ALA A 274 -28.46 4.89 5.09
C ALA A 274 -29.65 4.34 5.89
N GLY A 275 -30.87 4.60 5.42
CA GLY A 275 -32.09 3.98 5.94
C GLY A 275 -32.54 2.78 5.10
N GLN A 276 -33.38 1.90 5.64
CA GLN A 276 -34.06 0.88 4.81
C GLN A 276 -35.01 1.54 3.80
N GLN A 277 -35.10 0.97 2.60
CA GLN A 277 -36.00 1.43 1.54
C GLN A 277 -37.45 1.51 2.06
N GLY A 278 -38.05 2.70 2.05
CA GLY A 278 -39.40 2.96 2.56
C GLY A 278 -39.51 3.39 4.03
N ALA A 279 -38.39 3.46 4.77
CA ALA A 279 -38.35 3.93 6.18
C ALA A 279 -37.92 5.41 6.35
N GLY A 280 -37.64 6.11 5.24
CA GLY A 280 -36.95 7.41 5.29
C GLY A 280 -35.47 7.23 5.62
N GLY A 281 -34.61 8.01 4.99
CA GLY A 281 -33.16 7.96 5.18
C GLY A 281 -32.51 9.23 4.65
N SER A 282 -31.39 9.61 5.26
CA SER A 282 -30.57 10.74 4.79
C SER A 282 -29.98 10.44 3.41
N ALA A 283 -29.74 11.49 2.63
CA ALA A 283 -29.06 11.38 1.34
C ALA A 283 -27.67 10.74 1.50
N TYR A 284 -27.33 9.84 0.59
CA TYR A 284 -25.99 9.26 0.46
C TYR A 284 -25.56 9.24 -1.01
N PRO A 285 -24.25 9.27 -1.30
CA PRO A 285 -23.74 9.32 -2.68
C PRO A 285 -23.91 7.99 -3.42
N VAL A 286 -24.31 8.10 -4.69
CA VAL A 286 -24.32 7.01 -5.67
C VAL A 286 -23.33 7.33 -6.78
N TRP A 287 -22.34 6.48 -6.97
CA TRP A 287 -21.28 6.66 -7.95
C TRP A 287 -21.53 5.82 -9.20
N TYR A 288 -21.17 6.36 -10.36
CA TYR A 288 -21.11 5.57 -11.59
C TYR A 288 -19.88 4.65 -11.59
N THR A 289 -20.07 3.45 -12.10
CA THR A 289 -19.00 2.54 -12.54
C THR A 289 -18.82 2.67 -14.06
N LYS A 290 -17.83 1.98 -14.64
CA LYS A 290 -17.60 1.93 -16.09
C LYS A 290 -18.80 1.40 -16.88
N GLU A 291 -19.59 0.48 -16.33
CA GLU A 291 -20.81 -0.03 -16.99
C GLU A 291 -21.86 1.06 -17.18
N ALA A 292 -21.80 2.15 -16.40
CA ALA A 292 -22.76 3.24 -16.49
C ALA A 292 -22.73 3.97 -17.84
N ALA A 293 -21.57 4.07 -18.48
CA ALA A 293 -21.40 4.81 -19.75
C ALA A 293 -22.29 4.27 -20.88
N GLY A 294 -22.64 2.97 -20.84
CA GLY A 294 -23.55 2.34 -21.79
C GLY A 294 -25.03 2.39 -21.40
N VAL A 295 -25.36 2.84 -20.19
CA VAL A 295 -26.70 2.76 -19.58
C VAL A 295 -27.30 4.15 -19.35
N PHE A 296 -26.48 5.10 -18.89
CA PHE A 296 -26.90 6.44 -18.51
C PHE A 296 -26.24 7.48 -19.41
N THR A 297 -27.05 8.37 -19.99
CA THR A 297 -26.54 9.44 -20.85
C THR A 297 -25.64 10.39 -20.04
N GLY A 298 -24.39 10.53 -20.47
CA GLY A 298 -23.41 11.42 -19.83
C GLY A 298 -22.72 10.84 -18.61
N ALA A 299 -22.91 9.54 -18.34
CA ALA A 299 -22.12 8.83 -17.34
C ALA A 299 -20.71 8.56 -17.85
N GLU A 300 -19.72 8.84 -17.00
CA GLU A 300 -18.29 8.64 -17.24
C GLU A 300 -17.75 7.63 -16.24
N ALA A 301 -16.83 6.78 -16.70
CA ALA A 301 -16.14 5.82 -15.86
C ALA A 301 -15.19 6.54 -14.89
N PRO A 302 -14.86 5.91 -13.75
CA PRO A 302 -13.76 6.37 -12.91
C PRO A 302 -12.44 6.45 -13.70
N THR A 303 -11.60 7.45 -13.42
CA THR A 303 -10.29 7.58 -14.09
C THR A 303 -9.15 7.66 -13.07
N LEU A 304 -7.94 7.37 -13.53
CA LEU A 304 -6.70 7.51 -12.77
C LEU A 304 -5.68 8.27 -13.61
N THR A 305 -4.97 9.22 -13.00
CA THR A 305 -3.79 9.87 -13.57
C THR A 305 -2.67 9.83 -12.55
N ILE A 306 -1.46 9.49 -13.00
CA ILE A 306 -0.25 9.46 -12.18
C ILE A 306 0.83 10.25 -12.89
N ASP A 307 1.38 11.26 -12.22
CA ASP A 307 2.67 11.83 -12.57
C ASP A 307 3.76 11.09 -11.79
N TYR A 308 4.69 10.47 -12.50
CA TYR A 308 5.78 9.69 -11.92
C TYR A 308 7.10 9.88 -12.67
N ALA A 309 8.19 9.38 -12.09
CA ALA A 309 9.43 9.11 -12.78
C ALA A 309 10.02 7.79 -12.28
N ILE A 310 10.69 7.04 -13.16
CA ILE A 310 11.49 5.88 -12.75
C ILE A 310 12.92 6.34 -12.49
N LEU A 311 13.33 6.27 -11.23
CA LEU A 311 14.67 6.66 -10.82
C LEU A 311 15.71 5.64 -11.33
N PRO A 312 16.89 6.09 -11.78
CA PRO A 312 17.98 5.17 -12.14
C PRO A 312 18.49 4.43 -10.89
N ILE A 313 19.13 3.27 -11.10
CA ILE A 313 19.84 2.57 -10.03
C ILE A 313 21.22 3.21 -9.93
N ALA A 314 21.59 3.67 -8.73
CA ALA A 314 22.92 4.26 -8.51
C ALA A 314 24.01 3.21 -8.82
N GLY A 315 24.92 3.54 -9.72
CA GLY A 315 26.01 2.66 -10.14
C GLY A 315 25.68 1.71 -11.30
N ASP A 316 24.42 1.60 -11.72
CA ASP A 316 24.02 0.84 -12.93
C ASP A 316 24.26 1.74 -14.15
N TYR A 317 25.50 1.72 -14.64
CA TYR A 317 25.99 2.61 -15.69
C TYR A 317 25.81 2.05 -17.09
N ASP A 318 25.59 0.75 -17.24
CA ASP A 318 25.16 0.17 -18.51
C ASP A 318 23.62 0.14 -18.68
N GLY A 319 22.88 0.40 -17.60
CA GLY A 319 21.43 0.55 -17.58
C GLY A 319 20.69 -0.77 -17.67
N ASN A 320 21.33 -1.89 -17.32
CA ASN A 320 20.77 -3.22 -17.43
C ASN A 320 19.88 -3.62 -16.23
N GLY A 321 19.81 -2.77 -15.20
CA GLY A 321 19.02 -3.00 -14.00
C GLY A 321 19.79 -3.65 -12.85
N VAL A 322 21.10 -3.89 -13.01
CA VAL A 322 21.95 -4.59 -12.04
C VAL A 322 23.27 -3.84 -11.88
N VAL A 323 23.67 -3.57 -10.64
CA VAL A 323 25.01 -3.03 -10.36
C VAL A 323 26.03 -4.18 -10.29
N GLU A 324 26.90 -4.27 -11.29
CA GLU A 324 27.86 -5.35 -11.47
C GLU A 324 29.19 -4.88 -12.11
N PRO A 325 30.19 -5.76 -12.31
CA PRO A 325 31.46 -5.36 -12.94
C PRO A 325 31.35 -4.82 -14.36
N ALA A 326 30.28 -5.10 -15.11
CA ALA A 326 30.08 -4.56 -16.46
C ALA A 326 29.88 -3.02 -16.45
N ASP A 327 29.30 -2.47 -15.38
CA ASP A 327 29.15 -1.01 -15.21
C ASP A 327 30.49 -0.28 -15.12
N TYR A 328 31.51 -0.94 -14.57
CA TYR A 328 32.86 -0.40 -14.54
C TYR A 328 33.41 -0.20 -15.96
N ASP A 329 33.11 -1.11 -16.88
CA ASP A 329 33.53 -0.98 -18.27
C ASP A 329 32.81 0.20 -18.95
N ALA A 330 31.53 0.40 -18.65
CA ALA A 330 30.74 1.55 -19.11
C ALA A 330 31.33 2.89 -18.57
N TRP A 331 31.63 2.97 -17.27
CA TRP A 331 32.29 4.12 -16.66
C TRP A 331 33.68 4.37 -17.23
N SER A 332 34.50 3.32 -17.37
CA SER A 332 35.86 3.46 -17.88
C SER A 332 35.88 3.93 -19.33
N ALA A 333 34.88 3.55 -20.13
CA ALA A 333 34.74 3.98 -21.52
C ALA A 333 34.32 5.45 -21.65
N SER A 334 33.63 6.00 -20.65
CA SER A 334 33.09 7.36 -20.63
C SER A 334 33.90 8.32 -19.73
N TYR A 335 34.95 7.85 -19.06
CA TYR A 335 35.79 8.65 -18.17
C TYR A 335 36.34 9.92 -18.83
N GLY A 336 36.14 11.05 -18.16
CA GLY A 336 36.56 12.39 -18.59
C GLY A 336 35.60 13.06 -19.58
N LEU A 337 34.49 12.40 -19.96
CA LEU A 337 33.42 13.03 -20.72
C LEU A 337 32.53 13.89 -19.82
N THR A 338 31.87 14.86 -20.42
CA THR A 338 30.79 15.63 -19.79
C THR A 338 29.45 15.16 -20.34
N VAL A 339 28.42 15.23 -19.51
CA VAL A 339 27.05 14.88 -19.92
C VAL A 339 26.20 16.14 -20.10
N ASP A 340 25.28 16.11 -21.06
CA ASP A 340 24.38 17.24 -21.32
C ASP A 340 23.35 17.43 -20.20
N VAL A 341 23.03 16.35 -19.49
CA VAL A 341 22.15 16.33 -18.32
C VAL A 341 22.89 15.62 -17.20
N ALA A 342 23.16 16.33 -16.11
CA ALA A 342 23.83 15.77 -14.94
C ALA A 342 23.05 14.57 -14.38
N GLY A 343 23.73 13.50 -14.00
CA GLY A 343 23.12 12.27 -13.51
C GLY A 343 22.80 11.23 -14.59
N THR A 344 23.23 11.45 -15.85
CA THR A 344 23.00 10.53 -16.97
C THR A 344 24.25 9.75 -17.35
N GLY A 345 24.07 8.57 -17.94
CA GLY A 345 25.19 7.69 -18.27
C GLY A 345 25.96 7.28 -17.02
N SER A 346 27.29 7.44 -17.03
CA SER A 346 28.14 7.11 -15.89
C SER A 346 28.41 8.26 -14.92
N ASP A 347 27.69 9.38 -15.03
CA ASP A 347 27.72 10.49 -14.06
C ASP A 347 26.81 10.14 -12.87
N GLY A 348 27.33 9.34 -11.94
CA GLY A 348 26.58 8.83 -10.79
C GLY A 348 26.46 9.84 -9.64
N ASN A 349 27.35 10.84 -9.56
CA ASN A 349 27.26 11.89 -8.55
C ASN A 349 26.41 13.11 -8.99
N ALA A 350 26.01 13.13 -10.27
CA ALA A 350 25.21 14.16 -10.91
C ALA A 350 25.87 15.56 -10.90
N ASP A 351 27.18 15.64 -11.14
CA ASP A 351 27.91 16.91 -11.27
C ASP A 351 28.14 17.37 -12.73
N GLY A 352 27.75 16.54 -13.70
CA GLY A 352 27.86 16.81 -15.13
C GLY A 352 29.17 16.34 -15.76
N VAL A 353 30.09 15.75 -14.98
CA VAL A 353 31.38 15.24 -15.45
C VAL A 353 31.54 13.80 -14.98
N ILE A 354 31.99 12.92 -15.88
CA ILE A 354 32.27 11.52 -15.53
C ILE A 354 33.72 11.41 -15.06
N ASP A 355 33.94 11.25 -13.76
CA ASP A 355 35.26 11.17 -13.17
C ASP A 355 35.39 10.12 -12.04
N ALA A 356 36.42 10.26 -11.21
CA ALA A 356 36.71 9.32 -10.13
C ALA A 356 35.67 9.35 -9.00
N ALA A 357 34.89 10.42 -8.85
CA ALA A 357 33.79 10.49 -7.89
C ALA A 357 32.66 9.53 -8.27
N ASP A 358 32.36 9.39 -9.56
CA ASP A 358 31.33 8.44 -10.05
C ASP A 358 31.73 6.99 -9.80
N TYR A 359 32.99 6.66 -10.00
CA TYR A 359 33.52 5.35 -9.63
C TYR A 359 33.21 4.99 -8.16
N THR A 360 33.25 5.97 -7.25
CA THR A 360 32.91 5.72 -5.85
C THR A 360 31.42 5.43 -5.65
N VAL A 361 30.54 6.03 -6.45
CA VAL A 361 29.10 5.71 -6.45
C VAL A 361 28.88 4.26 -6.85
N TRP A 362 29.43 3.83 -7.99
CA TRP A 362 29.35 2.42 -8.42
C TRP A 362 29.94 1.46 -7.39
N ARG A 363 31.16 1.74 -6.90
CA ARG A 363 31.85 0.87 -5.94
C ARG A 363 31.05 0.70 -4.65
N ASP A 364 30.43 1.78 -4.17
CA ASP A 364 29.66 1.76 -2.93
C ASP A 364 28.27 1.10 -3.13
N ALA A 365 27.74 1.13 -4.36
CA ALA A 365 26.52 0.44 -4.74
C ALA A 365 26.72 -1.05 -5.08
N LEU A 366 27.94 -1.46 -5.42
CA LEU A 366 28.27 -2.84 -5.78
C LEU A 366 27.97 -3.77 -4.58
N PRO A 367 27.10 -4.78 -4.73
CA PRO A 367 26.74 -5.65 -3.63
C PRO A 367 27.99 -6.36 -3.07
N ALA A 368 28.13 -6.34 -1.75
CA ALA A 368 29.21 -7.05 -1.08
C ALA A 368 29.16 -8.53 -1.49
N ALA A 369 30.27 -9.05 -2.01
CA ALA A 369 30.36 -10.48 -2.33
C ALA A 369 29.93 -11.28 -1.08
N PRO A 370 29.03 -12.28 -1.22
CA PRO A 370 28.65 -13.09 -0.09
C PRO A 370 29.93 -13.64 0.54
N LEU A 371 30.12 -13.39 1.85
CA LEU A 371 31.23 -13.95 2.59
C LEU A 371 31.24 -15.44 2.29
N ALA A 372 32.28 -15.91 1.59
CA ALA A 372 32.44 -17.32 1.29
C ALA A 372 32.25 -18.07 2.61
N THR A 373 31.20 -18.89 2.69
CA THR A 373 30.95 -19.73 3.86
C THR A 373 32.25 -20.44 4.16
N ALA A 374 32.77 -20.26 5.38
CA ALA A 374 34.02 -20.86 5.81
C ALA A 374 34.00 -22.33 5.39
N VAL A 375 34.91 -22.70 4.47
CA VAL A 375 35.07 -24.08 4.04
C VAL A 375 35.27 -24.90 5.32
N PRO A 376 34.42 -25.90 5.62
CA PRO A 376 34.60 -26.69 6.82
C PRO A 376 36.01 -27.25 6.83
N GLU A 377 36.80 -26.92 7.84
CA GLU A 377 38.12 -27.53 7.99
C GLU A 377 37.92 -29.05 8.00
N PRO A 378 38.71 -29.82 7.22
CA PRO A 378 38.63 -31.27 7.27
C PRO A 378 38.85 -31.67 8.73
N SER A 379 37.87 -32.35 9.30
CA SER A 379 37.90 -32.74 10.70
C SER A 379 39.20 -33.51 10.93
N ASN A 380 40.07 -33.01 11.80
CA ASN A 380 41.33 -33.64 12.21
C ASN A 380 41.14 -35.01 12.92
N LEU A 381 39.96 -35.65 12.80
CA LEU A 381 39.66 -36.98 13.31
C LEU A 381 40.28 -38.11 12.46
N ALA A 382 40.79 -37.83 11.26
CA ALA A 382 41.41 -38.86 10.40
C ALA A 382 42.87 -39.21 10.77
N LEU A 383 43.56 -38.40 11.59
CA LEU A 383 44.95 -38.68 12.01
C LEU A 383 45.07 -39.39 13.38
N GLY A 384 43.96 -39.57 14.11
CA GLY A 384 43.95 -40.22 15.43
C GLY A 384 43.90 -41.75 15.42
N PHE A 385 43.53 -42.38 14.29
CA PHE A 385 43.26 -43.83 14.24
C PHE A 385 44.42 -44.71 13.72
N ILE A 386 45.54 -44.12 13.31
CA ILE A 386 46.74 -44.89 12.86
C ILE A 386 47.74 -45.11 14.01
N GLY A 387 47.60 -44.42 15.15
CA GLY A 387 48.57 -44.48 16.25
C GLY A 387 48.39 -45.62 17.27
N PHE A 388 47.25 -46.33 17.30
CA PHE A 388 46.91 -47.25 18.41
C PHE A 388 46.95 -48.76 18.06
N THR A 389 47.31 -49.15 16.85
CA THR A 389 47.41 -50.57 16.45
C THR A 389 48.82 -51.18 16.47
N LEU A 390 49.85 -50.45 16.91
CA LEU A 390 51.25 -50.94 16.89
C LEU A 390 51.94 -51.17 18.24
N LEU A 391 51.24 -51.09 19.38
CA LEU A 391 51.85 -51.30 20.72
C LEU A 391 51.17 -52.40 21.55
N GLY A 392 50.74 -53.47 20.89
CA GLY A 392 49.93 -54.54 21.50
C GLY A 392 50.52 -55.95 21.48
N PHE A 393 51.83 -56.16 21.26
CA PHE A 393 52.44 -57.49 21.42
C PHE A 393 53.93 -57.40 21.77
N TYR A 394 54.28 -57.26 23.05
CA TYR A 394 55.55 -57.79 23.59
C TYR A 394 55.45 -57.80 25.13
N ALA A 395 55.02 -58.93 25.69
CA ALA A 395 55.16 -59.22 27.11
C ALA A 395 56.09 -60.42 27.28
N PRO A 396 57.30 -60.26 27.84
CA PRO A 396 58.04 -61.36 28.43
C PRO A 396 57.77 -61.43 29.95
N ALA A 397 57.51 -62.65 30.39
CA ALA A 397 57.19 -63.01 31.78
C ALA A 397 58.32 -62.64 32.75
N ILE A 398 57.97 -61.97 33.86
CA ILE A 398 58.87 -61.80 35.01
C ILE A 398 58.30 -62.59 36.20
N ARG A 399 59.09 -63.60 36.61
CA ARG A 399 58.90 -64.38 37.85
C ARG A 399 59.01 -63.47 39.07
N VAL A 400 58.04 -63.57 39.98
CA VAL A 400 58.13 -63.00 41.32
C VAL A 400 58.88 -63.97 42.23
N SER A 401 60.01 -63.54 42.80
CA SER A 401 60.64 -64.21 43.95
C SER A 401 60.57 -63.31 45.17
N SER A 402 59.85 -63.74 46.20
CA SER A 402 59.78 -63.11 47.51
C SER A 402 61.06 -63.42 48.30
N LYS A 403 61.79 -62.38 48.71
CA LYS A 403 62.81 -62.45 49.77
C LYS A 403 62.60 -61.31 50.76
N TRP A 404 61.88 -61.62 51.84
CA TRP A 404 61.82 -60.82 53.06
C TRP A 404 62.64 -61.63 54.05
N GLU A 405 63.91 -61.27 54.23
CA GLU A 405 64.76 -61.77 55.31
C GLU A 405 64.66 -60.80 56.48
N SER A 406 64.35 -61.38 57.63
CA SER A 406 64.32 -60.84 58.98
C SER A 406 65.69 -60.38 59.48
N MET A 407 65.76 -59.21 60.11
CA MET A 407 66.65 -58.81 61.23
C MET A 407 66.00 -57.56 61.84
N GLU A 408 65.88 -57.29 63.13
CA GLU A 408 66.22 -57.91 64.42
C GLU A 408 65.24 -57.34 65.44
#